data_AF-A0A8X6SQT4-F1
#
_entry.id   AF-A0A8X6SQT4-F1
#
_cell.length_a   1.000
_cell.length_b   1.000
_cell.length_c   1.000
_cell.angle_alpha   90.00
_cell.angle_beta   90.00
_cell.angle_gamma   90.00
#
_symmetry.space_group_name_H-M   'P 1'
#
loop_
_entity.id
_entity.type
_entity.pdbx_description
1 polymer ?
#
loop_
_entity_poly.entity_id
_entity_poly.type
_entity_poly.pdbx_seq_one_letter_code
_entity_poly.pdbx_strand_id
1 'polypeptide(L)'
;MLLKRFRVTGDRFRLYFSQQKKNPDSTWRDIYFELSSYFEGWIKELKITTFDQLKNLIIADQIKIKTLANIKEHFLDIWADLNHPLELAEKLDAYNNLRPGMKSNSNQTFKKKEEFRKPFPLK
;
A
#
# COMPACT_ATOMS: atom_id res chain seq x y z
N MET A 1 6.25 -6.51 24.86
CA MET A 1 7.16 -5.41 24.47
C MET A 1 6.33 -4.26 23.96
N LEU A 2 6.63 -3.07 24.45
CA LEU A 2 5.87 -1.84 24.28
C LEU A 2 5.90 -1.39 22.82
N LEU A 3 4.70 -1.21 22.25
CA LEU A 3 4.38 -0.48 21.02
C LEU A 3 5.51 0.48 20.65
N LYS A 4 6.37 0.08 19.71
CA LYS A 4 7.28 0.99 19.03
C LYS A 4 6.39 2.03 18.39
N ARG A 5 6.38 3.17 19.08
CA ARG A 5 5.73 4.43 18.79
C ARG A 5 5.69 4.64 17.28
N PHE A 6 4.60 4.21 16.67
CA PHE A 6 3.71 5.11 15.96
C PHE A 6 4.50 6.31 15.41
N ARG A 7 5.26 6.04 14.34
CA ARG A 7 5.79 7.04 13.40
C ARG A 7 4.58 7.62 12.65
N VAL A 8 3.73 8.29 13.45
CA VAL A 8 2.28 8.46 13.28
C VAL A 8 1.91 9.35 12.13
N THR A 9 2.79 10.24 11.70
CA THR A 9 2.36 11.30 10.80
C THR A 9 2.32 10.84 9.34
N GLY A 10 3.44 10.34 8.81
CA GLY A 10 3.51 9.88 7.41
C GLY A 10 2.61 8.68 7.10
N ASP A 11 2.58 7.67 7.97
CA ASP A 11 1.77 6.47 7.75
C ASP A 11 0.26 6.74 7.92
N ARG A 12 -0.15 7.72 8.74
CA ARG A 12 -1.55 8.16 8.80
C ARG A 12 -1.96 8.92 7.54
N PHE A 13 -1.14 9.85 7.05
CA PHE A 13 -1.43 10.54 5.81
C PHE A 13 -1.59 9.57 4.65
N ARG A 14 -0.68 8.60 4.55
CA ARG A 14 -0.82 7.47 3.62
C ARG A 14 -2.16 6.75 3.80
N LEU A 15 -2.51 6.37 5.03
CA LEU A 15 -3.75 5.64 5.31
C LEU A 15 -4.99 6.44 4.87
N TYR A 16 -5.04 7.72 5.23
CA TYR A 16 -6.12 8.62 4.83
C TYR A 16 -6.18 8.78 3.31
N PHE A 17 -5.05 8.90 2.64
CA PHE A 17 -4.98 8.97 1.18
C PHE A 17 -5.48 7.67 0.51
N SER A 18 -4.96 6.50 0.92
CA SER A 18 -5.28 5.21 0.28
C SER A 18 -6.68 4.68 0.62
N GLN A 19 -7.24 5.05 1.76
CA GLN A 19 -8.55 4.57 2.23
C GLN A 19 -9.68 5.58 2.04
N GLN A 20 -9.41 6.75 1.46
CA GLN A 20 -10.42 7.76 1.22
C GLN A 20 -11.59 7.18 0.40
N LYS A 21 -12.80 7.34 0.93
CA LYS A 21 -14.04 6.97 0.25
C LYS A 21 -14.93 8.20 0.17
N LYS A 22 -15.61 8.35 -0.97
CA LYS A 22 -16.58 9.43 -1.12
C LYS A 22 -17.79 9.17 -0.24
N ASN A 23 -18.07 10.07 0.69
CA ASN A 23 -19.34 10.05 1.43
C ASN A 23 -20.49 10.48 0.50
N PRO A 24 -21.73 10.00 0.75
CA PRO A 24 -22.90 10.40 -0.03
C PRO A 24 -23.07 11.92 -0.10
N ASP A 25 -22.82 12.59 1.02
CA ASP A 25 -23.01 14.04 1.19
C ASP A 25 -21.81 14.89 0.72
N SER A 26 -20.66 14.28 0.47
CA SER A 26 -19.47 15.00 0.00
C SER A 26 -19.53 15.28 -1.50
N THR A 27 -19.06 16.45 -1.92
CA THR A 27 -18.84 16.77 -3.33
C THR A 27 -17.51 16.17 -3.81
N TRP A 28 -17.32 16.05 -5.13
CA TRP A 28 -16.02 15.68 -5.68
C TRP A 28 -14.92 16.70 -5.38
N ARG A 29 -15.31 17.97 -5.17
CA ARG A 29 -14.39 19.04 -4.79
C ARG A 29 -13.84 18.82 -3.38
N ASP A 30 -14.69 18.37 -2.45
CA ASP A 30 -14.27 18.01 -1.09
C ASP A 30 -13.28 16.85 -1.13
N ILE A 31 -13.57 15.81 -1.92
CA ILE A 31 -12.66 14.67 -2.10
C ILE A 31 -11.31 15.10 -2.68
N TYR A 32 -11.30 16.01 -3.66
CA TYR A 32 -10.07 16.55 -4.20
C TYR A 32 -9.24 17.27 -3.14
N PHE A 33 -9.86 18.14 -2.33
CA PHE A 33 -9.14 18.87 -1.27
C PHE A 33 -8.59 17.94 -0.18
N GLU A 34 -9.39 16.95 0.25
CA GLU A 34 -8.94 15.97 1.23
C GLU A 34 -7.76 15.14 0.70
N LEU A 35 -7.88 14.58 -0.51
CA LEU A 35 -6.78 13.82 -1.13
C LEU A 35 -5.52 14.66 -1.31
N SER A 36 -5.67 15.92 -1.75
CA SER A 36 -4.54 16.83 -1.94
C SER A 36 -3.85 17.12 -0.62
N SER A 37 -4.61 17.44 0.43
CA SER A 37 -4.09 17.71 1.77
C SER A 37 -3.37 16.49 2.38
N TYR A 38 -3.96 15.29 2.26
CA TYR A 38 -3.31 14.07 2.75
C TYR A 38 -2.04 13.76 1.98
N PHE A 39 -2.05 13.91 0.66
CA PHE A 39 -0.89 13.66 -0.17
C PHE A 39 0.25 14.64 0.12
N GLU A 40 -0.05 15.94 0.21
CA GLU A 40 0.92 16.97 0.59
C GLU A 40 1.52 16.73 1.97
N GLY A 41 0.68 16.40 2.96
CA GLY A 41 1.14 16.02 4.29
C GLY A 41 2.07 14.81 4.25
N TRP A 42 1.73 13.80 3.45
CA TRP A 42 2.53 12.58 3.32
C TRP A 42 3.92 12.84 2.75
N ILE A 43 4.01 13.56 1.62
CA ILE A 43 5.29 13.84 0.96
C ILE A 43 6.15 14.79 1.80
N LYS A 44 5.53 15.71 2.55
CA LYS A 44 6.22 16.64 3.45
C LYS A 44 6.84 15.92 4.65
N GLU A 45 6.08 15.03 5.29
CA GLU A 45 6.57 14.23 6.42
C GLU A 45 7.71 13.29 6.02
N LEU A 46 7.66 12.75 4.80
CA LEU A 46 8.72 11.91 4.25
C LEU A 46 9.89 12.71 3.64
N LYS A 47 9.81 14.05 3.66
CA LYS A 47 10.81 14.96 3.08
C LYS A 47 11.16 14.60 1.63
N ILE A 48 10.15 14.26 0.84
CA ILE A 48 10.29 13.96 -0.58
C ILE A 48 10.65 15.25 -1.29
N THR A 49 11.80 15.28 -1.95
CA THR A 49 12.35 16.47 -2.62
C THR A 49 12.57 16.27 -4.12
N THR A 50 12.49 15.02 -4.60
CA THR A 50 12.75 14.67 -6.00
C THR A 50 11.63 13.84 -6.60
N PHE A 51 11.49 13.92 -7.92
CA PHE A 51 10.52 13.10 -8.65
C PHE A 51 10.80 11.60 -8.51
N ASP A 52 12.08 11.19 -8.47
CA ASP A 52 12.44 9.78 -8.27
C ASP A 52 12.04 9.24 -6.89
N GLN A 53 12.19 10.04 -5.83
CA GLN A 53 11.71 9.70 -4.51
C GLN A 53 10.18 9.56 -4.49
N LEU A 54 9.46 10.47 -5.16
CA LEU A 54 8.01 10.38 -5.28
C LEU A 54 7.58 9.12 -6.06
N LYS A 55 8.22 8.85 -7.20
CA LYS A 55 7.97 7.65 -8.00
C LYS A 55 8.17 6.38 -7.16
N ASN A 56 9.27 6.31 -6.42
CA ASN A 56 9.55 5.18 -5.52
C ASN A 56 8.47 5.04 -4.45
N LEU A 57 8.05 6.13 -3.82
CA LEU A 57 6.99 6.14 -2.81
C LEU A 57 5.67 5.59 -3.36
N ILE A 58 5.23 6.06 -4.54
CA ILE A 58 3.97 5.62 -5.16
C ILE A 58 4.04 4.13 -5.54
N ILE A 59 5.14 3.67 -6.14
CA ILE A 59 5.29 2.26 -6.53
C ILE A 59 5.33 1.37 -5.28
N ALA A 60 6.10 1.77 -4.25
CA ALA A 60 6.17 1.04 -2.99
C ALA A 60 4.80 0.95 -2.33
N ASP A 61 4.02 2.04 -2.31
CA ASP A 61 2.66 2.02 -1.75
C ASP A 61 1.73 1.06 -2.50
N GLN A 62 1.78 1.04 -3.83
CA GLN A 62 1.01 0.08 -4.63
C GLN A 62 1.38 -1.39 -4.31
N ILE A 63 2.66 -1.68 -4.04
CA ILE A 63 3.10 -3.00 -3.59
C ILE A 63 2.55 -3.29 -2.18
N LYS A 64 2.63 -2.32 -1.26
CA LYS A 64 2.10 -2.45 0.10
C LYS A 64 0.59 -2.69 0.12
N ILE A 65 -0.19 -2.08 -0.78
CA ILE A 65 -1.65 -2.30 -0.92
C ILE A 65 -1.95 -3.74 -1.38
N LYS A 66 -1.10 -4.30 -2.24
CA LYS A 66 -1.25 -5.68 -2.74
C LYS A 66 -0.78 -6.74 -1.75
N THR A 67 -0.01 -6.35 -0.74
CA THR A 67 0.54 -7.27 0.27
C THR A 67 -0.55 -7.70 1.25
N LEU A 68 -0.66 -9.01 1.50
CA LEU A 68 -1.62 -9.57 2.45
C LEU A 68 -1.32 -9.10 3.90
N ALA A 69 -2.37 -8.92 4.70
CA ALA A 69 -2.26 -8.40 6.07
C ALA A 69 -1.35 -9.25 6.97
N ASN A 70 -1.39 -10.58 6.82
CA ASN A 70 -0.53 -11.50 7.58
C ASN A 70 0.96 -11.36 7.25
N ILE A 71 1.31 -10.91 6.05
CA ILE A 71 2.70 -10.63 5.68
C ILE A 71 3.14 -9.29 6.29
N LYS A 72 2.26 -8.27 6.24
CA LYS A 72 2.52 -6.95 6.82
C LYS A 72 2.84 -7.02 8.32
N GLU A 73 2.19 -7.90 9.07
CA GLU A 73 2.44 -8.10 10.51
C GLU A 73 3.91 -8.41 10.84
N HIS A 74 4.62 -9.08 9.95
CA HIS A 74 6.04 -9.41 10.13
C HIS A 74 6.98 -8.21 9.93
N PHE A 75 6.50 -7.16 9.27
CA PHE A 75 7.30 -5.98 8.92
C PHE A 75 6.85 -4.72 9.63
N LEU A 76 5.96 -4.79 10.63
CA LEU A 76 5.33 -3.60 11.27
C LEU A 76 6.35 -2.54 11.70
N ASP A 77 7.48 -2.96 12.25
CA ASP A 77 8.55 -2.08 12.74
C ASP A 77 9.24 -1.27 11.63
N ILE A 78 9.25 -1.77 10.40
CA ILE A 78 9.94 -1.15 9.26
C ILE A 78 9.01 -0.79 8.11
N TRP A 79 7.72 -1.12 8.19
CA TRP A 79 6.76 -1.02 7.09
C TRP A 79 6.60 0.41 6.55
N ALA A 80 6.62 1.40 7.45
CA ALA A 80 6.55 2.82 7.11
C ALA A 80 7.80 3.28 6.31
N ASP A 81 8.92 2.60 6.52
CA ASP A 81 10.24 3.02 6.04
C ASP A 81 10.63 2.34 4.73
N LEU A 82 9.96 1.23 4.39
CA LEU A 82 10.10 0.52 3.11
C LEU A 82 9.48 1.31 1.95
N ASN A 83 10.09 2.44 1.59
CA ASN A 83 9.64 3.32 0.50
C ASN A 83 10.43 3.10 -0.80
N HIS A 84 11.43 2.22 -0.78
CA HIS A 84 12.11 1.74 -1.97
C HIS A 84 11.41 0.50 -2.52
N PRO A 85 10.85 0.55 -3.74
CA PRO A 85 9.97 -0.49 -4.24
C PRO A 85 10.71 -1.83 -4.49
N LEU A 86 11.95 -1.77 -4.97
CA LEU A 86 12.75 -2.98 -5.21
C LEU A 86 13.11 -3.67 -3.89
N GLU A 87 13.64 -2.92 -2.93
CA GLU A 87 13.97 -3.46 -1.59
C GLU A 87 12.73 -4.07 -0.91
N LEU A 88 11.58 -3.40 -1.02
CA LEU A 88 10.31 -3.92 -0.50
C LEU A 88 9.94 -5.25 -1.18
N ALA A 89 10.01 -5.32 -2.51
CA ALA A 89 9.69 -6.54 -3.26
C ALA A 89 10.63 -7.70 -2.87
N GLU A 90 11.94 -7.45 -2.80
CA GLU A 90 12.93 -8.45 -2.41
C GLU A 90 12.68 -9.01 -1.01
N LYS A 91 12.31 -8.14 -0.04
CA LYS A 91 11.96 -8.59 1.32
C LYS A 91 10.69 -9.43 1.35
N LEU A 92 9.67 -9.07 0.55
CA LEU A 92 8.43 -9.83 0.45
C LEU A 92 8.67 -11.21 -0.19
N ASP A 93 9.48 -11.26 -1.24
CA ASP A 93 9.84 -12.51 -1.92
C ASP A 93 10.69 -13.41 -1.03
N ALA A 94 11.68 -12.85 -0.34
CA ALA A 94 12.48 -13.58 0.64
C ALA A 94 11.60 -14.21 1.73
N TYR A 95 10.64 -13.46 2.28
CA TYR A 95 9.69 -13.98 3.26
C TYR A 95 8.82 -15.13 2.68
N ASN A 96 8.30 -14.98 1.46
CA ASN A 96 7.49 -16.02 0.80
C ASN A 96 8.29 -17.30 0.54
N ASN A 97 9.56 -17.18 0.16
CA ASN A 97 10.47 -18.31 -0.09
C ASN A 97 10.87 -19.04 1.20
N LEU A 98 10.95 -18.33 2.33
CA LEU A 98 11.19 -18.90 3.67
C LEU A 98 9.95 -19.56 4.28
N ARG A 99 8.78 -19.44 3.64
CA ARG A 99 7.50 -20.01 4.09
C ARG A 99 7.08 -21.33 3.39
N PRO A 100 7.94 -22.33 3.06
CA PRO A 100 7.46 -23.55 2.38
C PRO A 100 6.44 -24.38 3.19
N GLY A 101 6.29 -24.16 4.51
CA GLY A 101 5.44 -24.97 5.39
C GLY A 101 4.02 -24.47 5.67
N MET A 102 3.61 -23.27 5.21
CA MET A 102 2.27 -22.70 5.52
C MET A 102 1.43 -22.42 4.25
N LYS A 103 1.58 -23.23 3.20
CA LYS A 103 0.65 -23.19 2.06
C LYS A 103 -0.66 -23.90 2.44
N SER A 104 -1.49 -23.26 3.28
CA SER A 104 -2.89 -23.64 3.43
C SER A 104 -3.81 -22.46 3.06
N ASN A 105 -4.53 -22.65 1.95
CA ASN A 105 -5.83 -22.08 1.63
C ASN A 105 -6.02 -20.57 1.30
N SER A 106 -5.01 -19.80 0.90
CA SER A 106 -5.26 -18.44 0.35
C SER A 106 -5.37 -18.37 -1.19
N ASN A 107 -4.96 -19.43 -1.90
CA ASN A 107 -4.97 -19.45 -3.37
C ASN A 107 -6.37 -19.61 -4.01
N GLN A 108 -7.44 -19.82 -3.22
CA GLN A 108 -8.80 -19.95 -3.75
C GLN A 108 -9.44 -18.59 -4.07
N THR A 109 -9.01 -17.49 -3.45
CA THR A 109 -9.64 -16.17 -3.67
C THR A 109 -9.17 -15.49 -4.96
N PHE A 110 -7.99 -15.85 -5.48
CA PHE A 110 -7.42 -15.25 -6.70
C PHE A 110 -7.95 -15.87 -7.98
N LYS A 111 -8.29 -17.18 -8.01
CA LYS A 111 -8.86 -17.80 -9.23
C LYS A 111 -10.24 -17.25 -9.62
N LYS A 112 -11.05 -16.81 -8.65
CA LYS A 112 -12.40 -16.28 -8.93
C LYS A 112 -12.41 -14.88 -9.57
N LYS A 113 -11.31 -14.11 -9.48
CA LYS A 113 -11.20 -12.76 -10.06
C LYS A 113 -10.57 -12.71 -11.46
N GLU A 114 -9.89 -13.78 -11.88
CA GLU A 114 -9.32 -13.86 -13.24
C GLU A 114 -10.33 -14.35 -14.28
N GLU A 115 -11.31 -15.18 -13.90
CA GLU A 115 -12.39 -15.59 -14.81
C GLU A 115 -13.29 -14.43 -15.29
N PHE A 116 -13.39 -13.35 -14.51
CA PHE A 116 -14.16 -12.15 -14.87
C PHE A 116 -13.38 -11.13 -15.72
N ARG A 117 -12.10 -11.38 -16.03
CA ARG A 117 -11.27 -10.50 -16.86
C ARG A 117 -10.84 -11.17 -18.16
N LYS A 118 -11.77 -11.80 -18.87
CA LYS A 118 -11.60 -12.02 -20.31
C LYS A 118 -11.98 -10.73 -21.05
N PRO A 119 -11.08 -10.12 -21.84
CA PRO A 119 -11.44 -8.96 -22.65
C PRO A 119 -12.49 -9.37 -23.70
N PHE A 120 -13.50 -8.52 -23.87
CA PHE A 120 -14.50 -8.70 -24.93
C PHE A 120 -13.82 -8.69 -26.31
N PRO A 121 -14.25 -9.55 -27.26
CA PRO A 121 -13.73 -9.50 -28.61
C PRO A 121 -14.16 -8.20 -29.28
N LEU A 122 -13.18 -7.44 -29.78
CA LEU A 122 -13.42 -6.29 -30.65
C LEU A 122 -13.90 -6.82 -32.01
N LYS A 123 -15.07 -6.36 -32.47
CA LYS A 123 -15.58 -6.57 -33.83
C LYS A 123 -14.84 -5.67 -34.82
#